data_AF-A0A965G8L6-F1
#
_entry.id   AF-A0A965G8L6-F1
#
_cell.length_a   1.000
_cell.length_b   1.000
_cell.length_c   1.000
_cell.angle_alpha   90.00
_cell.angle_beta   90.00
_cell.angle_gamma   90.00
#
_symmetry.space_group_name_H-M   'P 1'
#
loop_
_entity.id
_entity.type
_entity.pdbx_description
1 polymer ?
#
loop_
_entity_poly.entity_id
_entity_poly.type
_entity_poly.pdbx_seq_one_letter_code
_entity_poly.pdbx_strand_id
1 'polypeptide(L)'
;GRAAGVKLFGVEVKAKKLGVIVSINKSVQNSGVLASIFSEIFKLFPDADVILTNGGGMMDWDVALNEFNSEVEEAKKREKETGKRVVMAHLKLDLPKILKFSSGEAMDWTPIKGFNLDKDYPGLKAGDPELYSKLVKRNSTWFLSGYAAANATYKAFDELIKKKVEAIYWYNGFTFPVEGREAERLAATILDNQIEIIVDDQMGGFKKGKEWIEKVKARTAARGAGS
;
A
#
# COMPACT_ATOMS: atom_id res chain seq x y z
N GLY A 1 -15.05 23.81 -13.08
CA GLY A 1 -14.62 23.90 -11.68
C GLY A 1 -15.60 23.14 -10.82
N ARG A 2 -15.15 22.20 -9.97
CA ARG A 2 -16.00 21.62 -8.92
C ARG A 2 -16.04 22.62 -7.76
N ALA A 3 -17.19 23.24 -7.54
CA ALA A 3 -17.42 24.26 -6.52
C ALA A 3 -17.85 23.67 -5.16
N ALA A 4 -18.11 22.36 -5.08
CA ALA A 4 -18.37 21.63 -3.85
C ALA A 4 -17.45 20.40 -3.80
N GLY A 5 -16.90 20.10 -2.63
CA GLY A 5 -16.05 18.92 -2.42
C GLY A 5 -16.81 17.62 -2.71
N VAL A 6 -16.09 16.57 -3.07
CA VAL A 6 -16.66 15.25 -3.36
C VAL A 6 -16.57 14.40 -2.11
N LYS A 7 -17.65 13.71 -1.73
CA LYS A 7 -17.63 12.78 -0.59
C LYS A 7 -17.03 11.45 -1.01
N LEU A 8 -15.81 11.16 -0.56
CA LEU A 8 -15.12 9.87 -0.71
C LEU A 8 -15.15 9.14 0.64
N PHE A 9 -15.86 8.02 0.73
CA PHE A 9 -16.03 7.23 1.95
C PHE A 9 -16.42 8.07 3.18
N GLY A 10 -17.38 8.99 2.97
CA GLY A 10 -17.89 9.90 4.01
C GLY A 10 -17.05 11.16 4.26
N VAL A 11 -15.87 11.28 3.66
CA VAL A 11 -14.97 12.43 3.82
C VAL A 11 -15.12 13.40 2.64
N GLU A 12 -15.36 14.68 2.91
CA GLU A 12 -15.45 15.70 1.86
C GLU A 12 -14.06 16.10 1.34
N VAL A 13 -13.68 15.60 0.18
CA VAL A 13 -12.40 15.88 -0.50
C VAL A 13 -12.53 17.08 -1.42
N LYS A 14 -11.67 18.09 -1.24
CA LYS A 14 -11.67 19.31 -2.08
C LYS A 14 -10.71 19.21 -3.26
N ALA A 15 -9.76 18.29 -3.19
CA ALA A 15 -8.80 18.01 -4.24
C ALA A 15 -9.48 17.67 -5.57
N LYS A 16 -8.91 18.15 -6.66
CA LYS A 16 -9.22 17.74 -8.03
C LYS A 16 -8.40 16.53 -8.43
N LYS A 17 -7.16 16.43 -7.94
CA LYS A 17 -6.24 15.35 -8.27
C LYS A 17 -5.99 14.46 -7.05
N LEU A 18 -6.51 13.23 -7.13
CA LEU A 18 -6.38 12.22 -6.09
C LEU A 18 -5.26 11.22 -6.43
N GLY A 19 -4.35 11.03 -5.48
CA GLY A 19 -3.47 9.89 -5.40
C GLY A 19 -4.08 8.80 -4.52
N VAL A 20 -3.82 7.53 -4.85
CA VAL A 20 -4.42 6.37 -4.19
C VAL A 20 -3.33 5.37 -3.89
N ILE A 21 -3.17 4.98 -2.63
CA ILE A 21 -2.24 3.95 -2.18
C ILE A 21 -3.07 2.83 -1.55
N VAL A 22 -3.00 1.63 -2.12
CA VAL A 22 -3.77 0.47 -1.65
C VAL A 22 -2.87 -0.75 -1.59
N SER A 23 -2.74 -1.33 -0.39
CA SER A 23 -2.11 -2.65 -0.24
C SER A 23 -3.00 -3.72 -0.88
N ILE A 24 -2.39 -4.56 -1.72
CA ILE A 24 -3.02 -5.75 -2.31
C ILE A 24 -2.38 -7.02 -1.75
N ASN A 25 -1.94 -7.02 -0.49
CA ASN A 25 -1.45 -8.25 0.14
C ASN A 25 -2.57 -9.31 0.29
N LYS A 26 -2.19 -10.55 0.64
CA LYS A 26 -3.13 -11.67 0.83
C LYS A 26 -4.34 -11.32 1.70
N SER A 27 -4.10 -10.69 2.86
CA SER A 27 -5.16 -10.34 3.82
C SER A 27 -6.17 -9.37 3.21
N VAL A 28 -5.69 -8.32 2.51
CA VAL A 28 -6.58 -7.36 1.85
C VAL A 28 -7.37 -8.03 0.72
N GLN A 29 -6.73 -8.85 -0.12
CA GLN A 29 -7.43 -9.55 -1.19
C GLN A 29 -8.54 -10.46 -0.64
N ASN A 30 -8.24 -11.20 0.42
CA ASN A 30 -9.19 -12.13 1.03
C ASN A 30 -10.33 -11.43 1.79
N SER A 31 -10.21 -10.13 2.07
CA SER A 31 -11.29 -9.34 2.70
C SER A 31 -12.45 -9.01 1.74
N GLY A 32 -12.26 -9.12 0.42
CA GLY A 32 -13.29 -8.80 -0.60
C GLY A 32 -13.56 -7.31 -0.82
N VAL A 33 -12.86 -6.40 -0.14
CA VAL A 33 -13.16 -4.95 -0.17
C VAL A 33 -12.53 -4.19 -1.34
N LEU A 34 -11.57 -4.78 -2.06
CA LEU A 34 -10.82 -4.06 -3.11
C LEU A 34 -11.73 -3.55 -4.23
N ALA A 35 -12.67 -4.39 -4.70
CA ALA A 35 -13.58 -4.03 -5.77
C ALA A 35 -14.44 -2.81 -5.41
N SER A 36 -14.98 -2.75 -4.19
CA SER A 36 -15.81 -1.61 -3.75
C SER A 36 -14.98 -0.34 -3.57
N ILE A 37 -13.77 -0.44 -3.00
CA ILE A 37 -12.84 0.69 -2.86
C ILE A 37 -12.55 1.32 -4.23
N PHE A 38 -12.11 0.51 -5.19
CA PHE A 38 -11.76 1.03 -6.51
C PHE A 38 -12.98 1.50 -7.32
N SER A 39 -14.14 0.86 -7.16
CA SER A 39 -15.38 1.30 -7.79
C SER A 39 -15.76 2.72 -7.39
N GLU A 40 -15.75 3.03 -6.08
CA GLU A 40 -16.05 4.38 -5.58
C GLU A 40 -14.99 5.39 -6.01
N ILE A 41 -13.71 5.05 -5.86
CA ILE A 41 -12.60 5.92 -6.28
C ILE A 41 -12.72 6.28 -7.76
N PHE A 42 -12.91 5.32 -8.66
CA PHE A 42 -12.95 5.60 -10.10
C PHE A 42 -14.23 6.31 -10.54
N LYS A 43 -15.33 6.15 -9.80
CA LYS A 43 -16.55 6.93 -10.03
C LYS A 43 -16.35 8.42 -9.72
N LEU A 44 -15.64 8.72 -8.63
CA LEU A 44 -15.47 10.10 -8.13
C LEU A 44 -14.25 10.81 -8.74
N PHE A 45 -13.19 10.04 -8.95
CA PHE A 45 -11.87 10.43 -9.45
C PHE A 45 -11.43 9.46 -10.58
N PRO A 46 -12.03 9.54 -11.77
CA PRO A 46 -11.72 8.64 -12.88
C PRO A 46 -10.24 8.70 -13.31
N ASP A 47 -9.57 9.83 -13.09
CA ASP A 47 -8.16 10.06 -13.42
C ASP A 47 -7.20 9.83 -12.24
N ALA A 48 -7.66 9.21 -11.15
CA ALA A 48 -6.82 8.97 -9.98
C ALA A 48 -5.53 8.22 -10.32
N ASP A 49 -4.43 8.68 -9.73
CA ASP A 49 -3.11 8.05 -9.78
C ASP A 49 -3.03 6.96 -8.70
N VAL A 50 -2.99 5.69 -9.09
CA VAL A 50 -3.06 4.52 -8.20
C VAL A 50 -1.71 3.85 -8.06
N ILE A 51 -1.24 3.66 -6.83
CA ILE A 51 -0.07 2.83 -6.52
C ILE A 51 -0.52 1.67 -5.64
N LEU A 52 -0.42 0.47 -6.20
CA LEU A 52 -0.65 -0.77 -5.49
C LEU A 52 0.61 -1.16 -4.71
N THR A 53 0.47 -1.62 -3.47
CA THR A 53 1.60 -2.01 -2.61
C THR A 53 1.40 -3.42 -2.04
N ASN A 54 2.44 -3.96 -1.43
CA ASN A 54 2.38 -5.23 -0.69
C ASN A 54 2.63 -4.97 0.80
N GLY A 55 1.66 -4.36 1.48
CA GLY A 55 1.83 -3.81 2.83
C GLY A 55 1.79 -2.29 2.86
N GLY A 56 1.76 -1.73 4.07
CA GLY A 56 1.57 -0.29 4.32
C GLY A 56 2.58 0.31 5.30
N GLY A 57 3.72 -0.36 5.54
CA GLY A 57 4.73 0.14 6.47
C GLY A 57 5.61 1.24 5.85
N MET A 58 6.17 2.09 6.71
CA MET A 58 7.23 3.05 6.42
C MET A 58 8.36 2.88 7.43
N MET A 59 9.57 2.67 6.94
CA MET A 59 10.78 2.58 7.72
C MET A 59 11.99 2.97 6.87
N ASP A 60 13.07 3.37 7.52
CA ASP A 60 14.34 3.60 6.86
C ASP A 60 14.86 2.30 6.23
N TRP A 61 15.35 2.38 4.99
CA TRP A 61 15.74 1.19 4.22
C TRP A 61 16.87 0.39 4.87
N ASP A 62 17.86 1.08 5.47
CA ASP A 62 18.97 0.46 6.19
C ASP A 62 18.48 -0.33 7.40
N VAL A 63 17.48 0.17 8.13
CA VAL A 63 16.87 -0.53 9.26
C VAL A 63 16.12 -1.78 8.77
N ALA A 64 15.22 -1.63 7.79
CA ALA A 64 14.44 -2.74 7.25
C ALA A 64 15.32 -3.86 6.66
N LEU A 65 16.41 -3.48 5.96
CA LEU A 65 17.36 -4.44 5.41
C LEU A 65 18.13 -5.18 6.50
N ASN A 66 18.54 -4.48 7.57
CA ASN A 66 19.25 -5.09 8.70
C ASN A 66 18.36 -6.05 9.50
N GLU A 67 17.10 -5.67 9.76
CA GLU A 67 16.11 -6.55 10.40
C GLU A 67 15.90 -7.82 9.58
N PHE A 68 15.63 -7.68 8.28
CA PHE A 68 15.45 -8.82 7.38
C PHE A 68 16.67 -9.74 7.34
N ASN A 69 17.88 -9.19 7.22
CA ASN A 69 19.10 -9.99 7.20
C ASN A 69 19.32 -10.72 8.54
N SER A 70 18.97 -10.10 9.66
CA SER A 70 19.04 -10.73 10.98
C SER A 70 18.09 -11.92 11.08
N GLU A 71 16.84 -11.78 10.61
CA GLU A 71 15.88 -12.88 10.55
C GLU A 71 16.35 -14.05 9.66
N VAL A 72 16.97 -13.74 8.52
CA VAL A 72 17.57 -14.75 7.62
C VAL A 72 18.68 -15.52 8.32
N GLU A 73 19.58 -14.83 9.03
CA GLU A 73 20.68 -15.48 9.74
C GLU A 73 20.17 -16.31 10.93
N GLU A 74 19.18 -15.84 11.66
CA GLU A 74 18.51 -16.62 12.71
C GLU A 74 17.81 -17.87 12.16
N ALA A 75 17.13 -17.76 11.01
CA ALA A 75 16.53 -18.90 10.33
C ALA A 75 17.60 -19.95 9.97
N LYS A 76 18.69 -19.54 9.33
CA LYS A 76 19.82 -20.43 8.99
C LYS A 76 20.44 -21.08 10.23
N LYS A 77 20.57 -20.34 11.33
CA LYS A 77 21.08 -20.88 12.60
C LYS A 77 20.14 -21.96 13.14
N ARG A 78 18.83 -21.71 13.18
CA ARG A 78 17.81 -22.69 13.60
C ARG A 78 17.79 -23.94 12.71
N GLU A 79 17.98 -23.79 11.40
CA GLU A 79 18.09 -24.94 10.49
C GLU A 79 19.30 -25.82 10.82
N LYS A 80 20.47 -25.20 11.10
CA LYS A 80 21.67 -25.92 11.51
C LYS A 80 21.51 -26.64 12.85
N GLU A 81 20.86 -26.01 13.82
CA GLU A 81 20.67 -26.56 15.17
C GLU A 81 19.62 -27.68 15.20
N THR A 82 18.56 -27.58 14.41
CA THR A 82 17.42 -28.51 14.47
C THR A 82 17.42 -29.56 13.35
N GLY A 83 18.22 -29.37 12.30
CA GLY A 83 18.17 -30.16 11.07
C GLY A 83 16.87 -30.00 10.27
N LYS A 84 15.95 -29.13 10.70
CA LYS A 84 14.66 -28.88 10.05
C LYS A 84 14.74 -27.59 9.24
N ARG A 85 14.31 -27.66 7.99
CA ARG A 85 14.23 -26.48 7.11
C ARG A 85 13.23 -25.47 7.66
N VAL A 86 13.66 -24.21 7.80
CA VAL A 86 12.82 -23.06 8.14
C VAL A 86 12.37 -22.44 6.82
N VAL A 87 11.07 -22.50 6.54
CA VAL A 87 10.51 -21.95 5.31
C VAL A 87 10.39 -20.44 5.45
N MET A 88 11.37 -19.73 4.92
CA MET A 88 11.32 -18.29 4.72
C MET A 88 10.65 -17.99 3.38
N ALA A 89 9.72 -17.03 3.34
CA ALA A 89 9.09 -16.62 2.09
C ALA A 89 10.15 -16.11 1.08
N HIS A 90 11.17 -15.39 1.58
CA HIS A 90 12.22 -14.76 0.79
C HIS A 90 13.57 -14.82 1.52
N LEU A 91 14.66 -14.89 0.75
CA LEU A 91 16.03 -14.92 1.26
C LEU A 91 16.84 -13.65 0.94
N LYS A 92 16.22 -12.72 0.20
CA LYS A 92 16.80 -11.44 -0.18
C LYS A 92 15.71 -10.38 -0.13
N LEU A 93 16.09 -9.19 0.32
CA LEU A 93 15.27 -8.00 0.26
C LEU A 93 15.92 -7.01 -0.72
N ASP A 94 15.25 -6.74 -1.83
CA ASP A 94 15.68 -5.73 -2.79
C ASP A 94 14.99 -4.39 -2.50
N LEU A 95 15.69 -3.28 -2.78
CA LEU A 95 15.13 -1.95 -2.61
C LEU A 95 13.90 -1.78 -3.51
N PRO A 96 12.72 -1.46 -2.95
CA PRO A 96 11.50 -1.23 -3.72
C PRO A 96 11.60 -0.12 -4.76
N LYS A 97 10.96 -0.35 -5.92
CA LYS A 97 10.81 0.62 -7.01
C LYS A 97 9.37 0.68 -7.50
N ILE A 98 9.00 1.82 -8.09
CA ILE A 98 7.71 2.00 -8.73
C ILE A 98 7.76 1.41 -10.14
N LEU A 99 6.89 0.47 -10.41
CA LEU A 99 6.72 -0.19 -11.71
C LEU A 99 5.39 0.23 -12.31
N LYS A 100 5.33 0.35 -13.64
CA LYS A 100 4.05 0.43 -14.33
C LYS A 100 3.29 -0.87 -14.09
N PHE A 101 2.02 -0.80 -13.69
CA PHE A 101 1.26 -2.02 -13.35
C PHE A 101 1.07 -2.96 -14.56
N SER A 102 1.04 -2.41 -15.77
CA SER A 102 0.97 -3.17 -17.01
C SER A 102 2.31 -3.76 -17.47
N SER A 103 3.40 -3.59 -16.74
CA SER A 103 4.69 -4.22 -17.09
C SER A 103 4.72 -5.69 -16.69
N GLY A 104 5.44 -6.52 -17.46
CA GLY A 104 5.69 -7.92 -17.10
C GLY A 104 6.36 -8.04 -15.74
N GLU A 105 7.29 -7.12 -15.43
CA GLU A 105 7.96 -7.09 -14.14
C GLU A 105 6.99 -6.90 -12.96
N ALA A 106 6.00 -6.01 -13.07
CA ALA A 106 4.98 -5.87 -12.04
C ALA A 106 4.15 -7.15 -11.91
N MET A 107 3.73 -7.72 -13.04
CA MET A 107 2.88 -8.91 -13.06
C MET A 107 3.54 -10.15 -12.44
N ASP A 108 4.87 -10.20 -12.39
CA ASP A 108 5.60 -11.32 -11.81
C ASP A 108 5.65 -11.30 -10.27
N TRP A 109 5.15 -10.25 -9.62
CA TRP A 109 5.11 -10.18 -8.16
C TRP A 109 3.97 -11.01 -7.57
N THR A 110 4.27 -11.67 -6.45
CA THR A 110 3.35 -12.58 -5.75
C THR A 110 1.96 -12.01 -5.45
N PRO A 111 1.79 -10.75 -5.00
CA PRO A 111 0.45 -10.18 -4.81
C PRO A 111 -0.39 -10.14 -6.09
N ILE A 112 0.25 -10.13 -7.26
CA ILE A 112 -0.43 -10.03 -8.55
C ILE A 112 -0.66 -11.41 -9.16
N LYS A 113 0.40 -12.24 -9.25
CA LYS A 113 0.32 -13.59 -9.86
C LYS A 113 -0.18 -14.69 -8.92
N GLY A 114 -0.18 -14.43 -7.61
CA GLY A 114 -0.48 -15.41 -6.58
C GLY A 114 0.73 -16.25 -6.18
N PHE A 115 0.49 -17.19 -5.27
CA PHE A 115 1.47 -18.17 -4.84
C PHE A 115 0.92 -19.58 -5.01
N ASN A 116 1.42 -20.33 -5.99
CA ASN A 116 0.85 -21.63 -6.38
C ASN A 116 0.79 -22.67 -5.25
N LEU A 117 1.62 -22.53 -4.21
CA LEU A 117 1.63 -23.43 -3.05
C LEU A 117 0.58 -23.04 -1.98
N ASP A 118 -0.05 -21.88 -2.13
CA ASP A 118 -1.05 -21.33 -1.20
C ASP A 118 -2.33 -21.01 -1.97
N LYS A 119 -3.29 -21.94 -1.93
CA LYS A 119 -4.56 -21.83 -2.65
C LYS A 119 -5.39 -20.61 -2.21
N ASP A 120 -5.18 -20.14 -0.98
CA ASP A 120 -5.86 -18.96 -0.44
C ASP A 120 -5.14 -17.66 -0.82
N TYR A 121 -4.10 -17.73 -1.65
CA TYR A 121 -3.42 -16.56 -2.23
C TYR A 121 -3.34 -16.66 -3.76
N PRO A 122 -4.48 -16.66 -4.47
CA PRO A 122 -4.52 -16.73 -5.92
C PRO A 122 -3.91 -15.48 -6.60
N GLY A 123 -3.71 -14.40 -5.84
CA GLY A 123 -3.23 -13.12 -6.35
C GLY A 123 -4.31 -12.36 -7.08
N LEU A 124 -4.07 -11.06 -7.29
CA LEU A 124 -5.09 -10.15 -7.82
C LEU A 124 -5.60 -10.59 -9.20
N LYS A 125 -4.71 -11.14 -10.05
CA LYS A 125 -5.05 -11.54 -11.42
C LYS A 125 -6.08 -12.67 -11.47
N ALA A 126 -5.97 -13.65 -10.58
CA ALA A 126 -6.88 -14.80 -10.55
C ALA A 126 -8.01 -14.62 -9.53
N GLY A 127 -7.77 -13.93 -8.42
CA GLY A 127 -8.75 -13.70 -7.35
C GLY A 127 -9.79 -12.64 -7.68
N ASP A 128 -9.43 -11.61 -8.45
CA ASP A 128 -10.37 -10.58 -8.93
C ASP A 128 -10.01 -10.14 -10.36
N PRO A 129 -10.33 -10.98 -11.37
CA PRO A 129 -9.93 -10.74 -12.75
C PRO A 129 -10.56 -9.48 -13.35
N GLU A 130 -11.74 -9.08 -12.87
CA GLU A 130 -12.42 -7.87 -13.34
C GLU A 130 -11.68 -6.62 -12.85
N LEU A 131 -11.37 -6.55 -11.54
CA LEU A 131 -10.59 -5.45 -10.99
C LEU A 131 -9.18 -5.41 -11.60
N TYR A 132 -8.52 -6.55 -11.74
CA TYR A 132 -7.22 -6.64 -12.42
C TYR A 132 -7.29 -6.05 -13.84
N SER A 133 -8.31 -6.43 -14.63
CA SER A 133 -8.52 -5.92 -15.99
C SER A 133 -8.76 -4.41 -16.01
N LYS A 134 -9.49 -3.86 -15.03
CA LYS A 134 -9.69 -2.42 -14.89
C LYS A 134 -8.38 -1.70 -14.58
N LEU A 135 -7.60 -2.21 -13.62
CA LEU A 135 -6.34 -1.61 -13.19
C LEU A 135 -5.26 -1.67 -14.28
N VAL A 136 -5.11 -2.79 -14.98
CA VAL A 136 -4.06 -2.96 -16.00
C VAL A 136 -4.27 -2.08 -17.24
N LYS A 137 -5.53 -1.78 -17.59
CA LYS A 137 -5.87 -0.91 -18.72
C LYS A 137 -5.63 0.57 -18.42
N ARG A 138 -5.45 0.95 -17.16
CA ARG A 138 -5.23 2.34 -16.75
C ARG A 138 -3.78 2.73 -16.94
N ASN A 139 -3.56 3.87 -17.60
CA ASN A 139 -2.24 4.48 -17.65
C ASN A 139 -1.82 5.12 -16.32
N SER A 140 -2.75 5.28 -15.38
CA SER A 140 -2.49 5.86 -14.06
C SER A 140 -2.42 4.80 -12.95
N THR A 141 -2.01 3.57 -13.27
CA THR A 141 -1.81 2.52 -12.26
C THR A 141 -0.38 2.01 -12.26
N TRP A 142 0.20 1.98 -11.06
CA TRP A 142 1.55 1.55 -10.76
C TRP A 142 1.56 0.56 -9.61
N PHE A 143 2.70 -0.09 -9.42
CA PHE A 143 2.95 -1.05 -8.35
C PHE A 143 4.28 -0.74 -7.68
N LEU A 144 4.29 -0.66 -6.36
CA LEU A 144 5.51 -0.62 -5.57
C LEU A 144 6.02 -2.06 -5.42
N SER A 145 7.12 -2.37 -6.10
CA SER A 145 7.77 -3.67 -6.01
C SER A 145 8.29 -3.95 -4.61
N GLY A 146 8.36 -5.21 -4.21
CA GLY A 146 8.96 -5.59 -2.93
C GLY A 146 8.03 -6.36 -2.00
N TYR A 147 8.63 -6.79 -0.90
CA TYR A 147 7.94 -7.50 0.18
C TYR A 147 7.52 -6.53 1.27
N ALA A 148 6.52 -6.92 2.06
CA ALA A 148 6.04 -6.08 3.16
C ALA A 148 7.14 -5.69 4.15
N ALA A 149 8.11 -6.58 4.37
CA ALA A 149 9.29 -6.34 5.19
C ALA A 149 10.14 -5.14 4.74
N ALA A 150 10.03 -4.70 3.49
CA ALA A 150 10.75 -3.52 3.02
C ALA A 150 10.20 -2.21 3.58
N ASN A 151 8.97 -2.20 4.13
CA ASN A 151 8.33 -1.03 4.75
C ASN A 151 8.54 0.26 3.92
N ALA A 152 8.39 0.17 2.60
CA ALA A 152 8.82 1.23 1.68
C ALA A 152 7.67 2.08 1.14
N THR A 153 6.53 2.13 1.85
CA THR A 153 5.32 2.82 1.37
C THR A 153 5.58 4.31 1.14
N TYR A 154 6.56 4.92 1.83
CA TYR A 154 6.99 6.29 1.59
C TYR A 154 7.35 6.56 0.12
N LYS A 155 7.86 5.57 -0.63
CA LYS A 155 8.15 5.70 -2.06
C LYS A 155 6.88 5.86 -2.91
N ALA A 156 5.78 5.25 -2.51
CA ALA A 156 4.49 5.45 -3.17
C ALA A 156 4.00 6.89 -2.95
N PHE A 157 4.12 7.41 -1.73
CA PHE A 157 3.82 8.81 -1.45
C PHE A 157 4.70 9.76 -2.28
N ASP A 158 6.03 9.57 -2.28
CA ASP A 158 6.95 10.40 -3.05
C ASP A 158 6.59 10.44 -4.54
N GLU A 159 6.19 9.31 -5.12
CA GLU A 159 5.77 9.23 -6.52
C GLU A 159 4.47 10.00 -6.78
N LEU A 160 3.49 9.91 -5.87
CA LEU A 160 2.25 10.70 -6.00
C LEU A 160 2.51 12.20 -5.82
N ILE A 161 3.38 12.58 -4.89
CA ILE A 161 3.80 13.97 -4.67
C ILE A 161 4.47 14.54 -5.94
N LYS A 162 5.36 13.77 -6.59
CA LYS A 162 5.95 14.14 -7.89
C LYS A 162 4.90 14.35 -8.98
N LYS A 163 3.81 13.58 -8.93
CA LYS A 163 2.65 13.75 -9.83
C LYS A 163 1.76 14.94 -9.44
N LYS A 164 2.09 15.70 -8.40
CA LYS A 164 1.35 16.89 -7.93
C LYS A 164 -0.10 16.55 -7.56
N VAL A 165 -0.31 15.42 -6.89
CA VAL A 165 -1.62 15.13 -6.30
C VAL A 165 -1.91 16.13 -5.19
N GLU A 166 -3.18 16.47 -5.03
CA GLU A 166 -3.65 17.44 -4.01
C GLU A 166 -4.20 16.70 -2.78
N ALA A 167 -4.66 15.46 -2.97
CA ALA A 167 -5.04 14.56 -1.89
C ALA A 167 -4.46 13.16 -2.11
N ILE A 168 -4.21 12.42 -1.04
CA ILE A 168 -3.84 11.02 -1.06
C ILE A 168 -4.82 10.23 -0.20
N TYR A 169 -5.55 9.31 -0.84
CA TYR A 169 -6.27 8.24 -0.15
C TYR A 169 -5.32 7.08 0.11
N TRP A 170 -5.20 6.66 1.36
CA TRP A 170 -4.34 5.58 1.79
C TRP A 170 -5.12 4.52 2.54
N TYR A 171 -5.26 3.36 1.91
CA TYR A 171 -5.84 2.18 2.53
C TYR A 171 -4.76 1.42 3.31
N ASN A 172 -4.81 1.48 4.64
CA ASN A 172 -3.78 0.87 5.50
C ASN A 172 -4.36 0.34 6.82
N GLY A 173 -4.06 -0.92 7.14
CA GLY A 173 -4.40 -1.52 8.44
C GLY A 173 -3.37 -1.30 9.56
N PHE A 174 -2.27 -0.57 9.30
CA PHE A 174 -1.19 -0.31 10.27
C PHE A 174 -0.66 -1.57 10.97
N THR A 175 -0.62 -2.68 10.24
CA THR A 175 -0.02 -3.94 10.69
C THR A 175 1.51 -3.92 10.65
N PHE A 176 2.08 -2.93 9.94
CA PHE A 176 3.49 -2.66 9.79
C PHE A 176 3.83 -1.28 10.36
N PRO A 177 5.08 -1.06 10.82
CA PRO A 177 5.48 0.20 11.45
C PRO A 177 5.40 1.38 10.47
N VAL A 178 5.16 2.57 11.00
CA VAL A 178 5.20 3.85 10.27
C VAL A 178 6.07 4.79 11.09
N GLU A 179 7.38 4.69 10.90
CA GLU A 179 8.38 5.34 11.75
C GLU A 179 9.69 5.59 10.99
N GLY A 180 10.67 6.15 11.70
CA GLY A 180 11.99 6.46 11.15
C GLY A 180 12.03 7.76 10.36
N ARG A 181 13.21 8.06 9.81
CA ARG A 181 13.50 9.32 9.10
C ARG A 181 12.64 9.49 7.86
N GLU A 182 12.35 8.41 7.14
CA GLU A 182 11.48 8.47 5.95
C GLU A 182 10.05 8.86 6.29
N ALA A 183 9.49 8.35 7.39
CA ALA A 183 8.15 8.72 7.84
C ALA A 183 8.07 10.19 8.29
N GLU A 184 9.10 10.68 9.00
CA GLU A 184 9.20 12.09 9.44
C GLU A 184 9.37 13.04 8.25
N ARG A 185 10.30 12.73 7.32
CA ARG A 185 10.52 13.51 6.10
C ARG A 185 9.23 13.62 5.30
N LEU A 186 8.53 12.50 5.12
CA LEU A 186 7.29 12.48 4.38
C LEU A 186 6.21 13.33 5.07
N ALA A 187 6.08 13.24 6.39
CA ALA A 187 5.13 14.04 7.14
C ALA A 187 5.35 15.55 6.94
N ALA A 188 6.61 16.01 7.02
CA ALA A 188 6.98 17.39 6.72
C ALA A 188 6.61 17.77 5.28
N THR A 189 6.96 16.92 4.31
CA THR A 189 6.67 17.16 2.88
C THR A 189 5.17 17.30 2.62
N ILE A 190 4.34 16.45 3.24
CA ILE A 190 2.88 16.50 3.13
C ILE A 190 2.33 17.84 3.65
N LEU A 191 2.80 18.28 4.81
CA LEU A 191 2.37 19.54 5.42
C LEU A 191 2.79 20.75 4.59
N ASP A 192 4.04 20.78 4.11
CA ASP A 192 4.58 21.88 3.31
C ASP A 192 3.85 22.04 1.97
N ASN A 193 3.45 20.93 1.36
CA ASN A 193 2.70 20.92 0.11
C ASN A 193 1.18 20.96 0.31
N GLN A 194 0.70 21.07 1.55
CA GLN A 194 -0.72 21.08 1.92
C GLN A 194 -1.51 19.91 1.32
N ILE A 195 -0.90 18.73 1.24
CA ILE A 195 -1.52 17.56 0.66
C ILE A 195 -2.52 16.99 1.65
N GLU A 196 -3.75 16.85 1.21
CA GLU A 196 -4.82 16.30 2.03
C GLU A 196 -4.67 14.78 2.16
N ILE A 197 -4.52 14.26 3.38
CA ILE A 197 -4.39 12.81 3.62
C ILE A 197 -5.71 12.24 4.12
N ILE A 198 -6.18 11.18 3.47
CA ILE A 198 -7.37 10.42 3.85
C ILE A 198 -6.92 9.00 4.15
N VAL A 199 -7.08 8.56 5.39
CA VAL A 199 -6.71 7.21 5.82
C VAL A 199 -7.96 6.37 6.00
N ASP A 200 -7.99 5.21 5.35
CA ASP A 200 -9.01 4.19 5.53
C ASP A 200 -8.39 2.97 6.21
N ASP A 201 -8.82 2.72 7.45
CA ASP A 201 -8.29 1.66 8.28
C ASP A 201 -9.03 0.35 8.03
N GLN A 202 -8.24 -0.65 7.63
CA GLN A 202 -8.68 -2.00 7.32
C GLN A 202 -9.29 -2.73 8.53
N MET A 203 -8.82 -2.50 9.76
CA MET A 203 -9.08 -3.42 10.91
C MET A 203 -9.10 -2.77 12.30
N GLY A 204 -9.26 -1.45 12.44
CA GLY A 204 -9.15 -0.78 13.74
C GLY A 204 -7.70 -0.63 14.22
N GLY A 205 -6.74 -0.74 13.30
CA GLY A 205 -5.31 -0.54 13.50
C GLY A 205 -4.90 0.93 13.67
N PHE A 206 -5.84 1.88 13.56
CA PHE A 206 -5.62 3.32 13.74
C PHE A 206 -4.77 3.66 14.97
N LYS A 207 -4.92 2.90 16.07
CA LYS A 207 -4.12 3.12 17.29
C LYS A 207 -2.61 3.05 17.04
N LYS A 208 -2.15 2.17 16.15
CA LYS A 208 -0.73 1.98 15.84
C LYS A 208 -0.17 3.06 14.92
N GLY A 209 -1.02 3.65 14.07
CA GLY A 209 -0.65 4.76 13.18
C GLY A 209 -0.96 6.15 13.73
N LYS A 210 -1.55 6.24 14.92
CA LYS A 210 -2.21 7.45 15.44
C LYS A 210 -1.30 8.68 15.41
N GLU A 211 -0.07 8.54 15.91
CA GLU A 211 0.87 9.66 15.97
C GLU A 211 1.14 10.24 14.58
N TRP A 212 1.42 9.38 13.59
CA TRP A 212 1.70 9.84 12.23
C TRP A 212 0.46 10.44 11.56
N ILE A 213 -0.72 9.84 11.77
CA ILE A 213 -2.01 10.36 11.27
C ILE A 213 -2.29 11.76 11.81
N GLU A 214 -2.13 11.96 13.12
CA GLU A 214 -2.31 13.27 13.76
C GLU A 214 -1.28 14.29 13.27
N LYS A 215 -0.01 13.86 13.12
CA LYS A 215 1.09 14.68 12.63
C LYS A 215 0.81 15.26 11.24
N VAL A 216 0.31 14.45 10.31
CA VAL A 216 -0.04 14.91 8.95
C VAL A 216 -1.45 15.49 8.84
N LYS A 217 -2.17 15.61 9.98
CA LYS A 217 -3.56 16.09 10.04
C LYS A 217 -4.49 15.31 9.11
N ALA A 218 -4.26 14.00 9.00
CA ALA A 218 -5.05 13.13 8.17
C ALA A 218 -6.51 13.05 8.65
N ARG A 219 -7.42 12.91 7.69
CA ARG A 219 -8.84 12.62 7.94
C ARG A 219 -9.07 11.13 7.81
N THR A 220 -9.95 10.59 8.64
CA THR A 220 -10.26 9.16 8.64
C THR A 220 -11.53 8.90 7.83
N ALA A 221 -11.43 7.99 6.87
CA ALA A 221 -12.59 7.51 6.12
C ALA A 221 -13.50 6.68 7.04
N ALA A 222 -14.81 6.83 6.85
CA ALA A 222 -15.81 6.05 7.55
C ALA A 222 -16.57 5.22 6.50
N ARG A 223 -16.04 4.03 6.19
CA ARG A 223 -16.84 3.03 5.47
C ARG A 223 -17.89 2.52 6.46
N GLY A 224 -19.14 2.92 6.26
CA GLY A 224 -20.26 2.39 7.03
C GLY A 224 -20.17 0.87 7.05
N ALA A 225 -20.41 0.26 8.20
CA ALA A 225 -20.41 -1.20 8.33
C ALA A 225 -21.47 -1.78 7.40
N GLY A 226 -21.06 -2.31 6.26
CA GLY A 226 -21.93 -2.97 5.29
C GLY A 226 -22.69 -2.01 4.37
N SER A 227 -22.32 -2.04 3.09
CA SER A 227 -23.25 -1.79 1.99
C SER A 227 -23.17 -3.00 1.06
#